data_AF-A0A2H6FS10-F1
#
_entry.id   AF-A0A2H6FS10-F1
#
_cell.length_a   1.000
_cell.length_b   1.000
_cell.length_c   1.000
_cell.angle_alpha   90.00
_cell.angle_beta   90.00
_cell.angle_gamma   90.00
#
_symmetry.space_group_name_H-M   'P 1'
#
loop_
_entity.id
_entity.type
_entity.pdbx_description
1 polymer ?
#
loop_
_entity_poly.entity_id
_entity_poly.type
_entity_poly.pdbx_seq_one_letter_code
_entity_poly.pdbx_strand_id
1 'polypeptide(L)'
;MKTKLLRFYLLPAVLLTALLVSALLAGCTKSAPPCDNIETVDAVINAVSENLKKDFKSLTSFQPGMELSDDEWRLMRSGMIITVKNMTQLSYDEGTGQYECAGDVTINGVSGTEAIPVTYTSRLLESGELEVTVSGLD
;
A
#
# COMPACT_ATOMS: atom_id res chain seq x y z
N MET A 1 77.02 15.85 10.12
CA MET A 1 75.68 16.26 10.59
C MET A 1 74.76 16.33 9.37
N LYS A 2 73.63 15.58 9.37
CA LYS A 2 72.38 15.78 8.58
C LYS A 2 72.46 15.73 7.03
N THR A 3 71.61 15.06 6.24
CA THR A 3 70.53 14.07 6.44
C THR A 3 70.17 13.59 5.01
N LYS A 4 70.07 12.27 4.80
CA LYS A 4 69.22 11.70 3.75
C LYS A 4 67.76 11.99 4.12
N LEU A 5 66.89 12.21 3.13
CA LEU A 5 65.47 11.79 3.09
C LEU A 5 64.69 12.70 2.13
N LEU A 6 64.53 12.23 0.89
CA LEU A 6 63.48 12.69 -0.03
C LEU A 6 63.10 11.52 -0.95
N ARG A 7 62.58 10.46 -0.31
CA ARG A 7 61.70 9.46 -0.91
C ARG A 7 60.58 9.30 0.10
N PHE A 8 59.35 9.06 -0.38
CA PHE A 8 58.08 9.03 0.37
C PHE A 8 57.33 10.35 0.47
N TYR A 9 56.74 10.80 -0.65
CA TYR A 9 55.66 11.80 -0.59
C TYR A 9 54.54 11.56 -1.62
N LEU A 10 54.32 10.31 -2.04
CA LEU A 10 53.35 9.98 -3.10
C LEU A 10 52.39 8.83 -2.74
N LEU A 11 52.20 8.51 -1.46
CA LEU A 11 51.46 7.29 -1.08
C LEU A 11 50.24 7.42 -0.15
N PRO A 12 49.92 8.53 0.57
CA PRO A 12 48.71 8.52 1.40
C PRO A 12 47.47 9.13 0.72
N ALA A 13 47.59 9.84 -0.39
CA ALA A 13 46.47 10.62 -0.95
C ALA A 13 45.48 9.81 -1.81
N VAL A 14 45.87 8.64 -2.33
CA VAL A 14 45.04 7.85 -3.26
C VAL A 14 44.17 6.82 -2.55
N LEU A 15 44.51 6.42 -1.32
CA LEU A 15 43.73 5.42 -0.58
C LEU A 15 42.48 5.98 0.13
N LEU A 16 42.41 7.29 0.41
CA LEU A 16 41.28 7.87 1.16
C LEU A 16 40.03 8.14 0.30
N THR A 17 40.15 8.21 -1.03
CA THR A 17 39.01 8.49 -1.92
C THR A 17 38.21 7.25 -2.33
N ALA A 18 38.69 6.04 -2.04
CA ALA A 18 38.00 4.80 -2.42
C ALA A 18 36.92 4.34 -1.41
N LEU A 19 36.93 4.85 -0.16
CA LEU A 19 36.04 4.37 0.90
C LEU A 19 34.69 5.09 1.02
N LEU A 20 34.48 6.21 0.30
CA LEU A 20 33.28 7.04 0.43
C LEU A 20 32.18 6.74 -0.60
N VAL A 21 32.43 5.88 -1.59
CA VAL A 21 31.49 5.63 -2.70
C VAL A 21 30.59 4.40 -2.47
N SER A 22 30.91 3.53 -1.51
CA SER A 22 30.15 2.29 -1.25
C SER A 22 28.93 2.47 -0.33
N ALA A 23 28.66 3.68 0.19
CA ALA A 23 27.54 3.93 1.11
C ALA A 23 26.20 4.30 0.43
N LEU A 24 26.17 4.48 -0.91
CA LEU A 24 24.96 4.91 -1.62
C LEU A 24 24.21 3.79 -2.37
N LEU A 25 24.63 2.53 -2.26
CA LEU A 25 23.95 1.38 -2.86
C LEU A 25 23.10 0.59 -1.84
N ALA A 26 22.71 1.22 -0.73
CA ALA A 26 21.51 0.79 -0.01
C ALA A 26 20.32 1.09 -0.94
N GLY A 27 20.01 0.12 -1.81
CA GLY A 27 18.80 0.16 -2.61
C GLY A 27 17.65 0.44 -1.66
N CYS A 28 16.99 1.58 -1.84
CA CYS A 28 15.74 1.86 -1.15
C CYS A 28 14.74 0.83 -1.66
N THR A 29 14.60 -0.28 -0.94
CA THR A 29 13.54 -1.26 -1.18
C THR A 29 12.24 -0.51 -1.03
N LYS A 30 11.52 -0.29 -2.14
CA LYS A 30 10.23 0.40 -2.12
C LYS A 30 9.29 -0.42 -1.23
N SER A 31 8.89 0.16 -0.11
CA SER A 31 7.98 -0.47 0.84
C SER A 31 6.62 0.20 0.73
N ALA A 32 5.54 -0.55 0.88
CA ALA A 32 4.21 0.03 0.87
C ALA A 32 4.06 1.10 1.97
N PRO A 33 3.17 2.08 1.79
CA PRO A 33 2.85 3.00 2.87
C PRO A 33 2.23 2.23 4.06
N PRO A 34 2.41 2.70 5.31
CA PRO A 34 1.81 2.07 6.49
C PRO A 34 0.29 1.89 6.43
N CYS A 35 -0.25 1.06 7.32
CA CYS A 35 -1.68 0.69 7.35
C CYS A 35 -2.65 1.88 7.42
N ASP A 36 -2.29 2.95 8.12
CA ASP A 36 -3.10 4.16 8.34
C ASP A 36 -2.75 5.31 7.39
N ASN A 37 -1.85 5.07 6.43
CA ASN A 37 -1.53 6.05 5.41
C ASN A 37 -2.73 6.30 4.48
N ILE A 38 -2.92 7.56 4.09
CA ILE A 38 -4.05 7.96 3.24
C ILE A 38 -4.11 7.20 1.90
N GLU A 39 -2.97 6.92 1.27
CA GLU A 39 -2.91 6.17 0.01
C GLU A 39 -3.36 4.72 0.22
N THR A 40 -2.91 4.10 1.32
CA THR A 40 -3.34 2.75 1.72
C THR A 40 -4.83 2.71 2.03
N VAL A 41 -5.34 3.69 2.79
CA VAL A 41 -6.75 3.77 3.16
C VAL A 41 -7.63 3.99 1.93
N ASP A 42 -7.24 4.88 1.02
CA ASP A 42 -7.97 5.12 -0.23
C ASP A 42 -7.98 3.85 -1.11
N ALA A 43 -6.86 3.12 -1.17
CA ALA A 43 -6.80 1.84 -1.89
C ALA A 43 -7.70 0.77 -1.26
N VAL A 44 -7.76 0.68 0.08
CA VAL A 44 -8.72 -0.20 0.78
C VAL A 44 -10.16 0.17 0.45
N ILE A 45 -10.52 1.47 0.51
CA ILE A 45 -11.88 1.94 0.18
C ILE A 45 -12.24 1.59 -1.26
N ASN A 46 -11.31 1.75 -2.20
CA ASN A 46 -11.52 1.39 -3.59
C ASN A 46 -11.76 -0.11 -3.74
N ALA A 47 -10.92 -0.95 -3.13
CA ALA A 47 -11.04 -2.40 -3.16
C ALA A 47 -12.37 -2.89 -2.56
N VAL A 48 -12.75 -2.38 -1.37
CA VAL A 48 -14.05 -2.65 -0.74
C VAL A 48 -15.18 -2.34 -1.71
N SER A 49 -15.12 -1.18 -2.36
CA SER A 49 -16.20 -0.77 -3.24
C SER A 49 -16.31 -1.59 -4.53
N GLU A 50 -15.19 -2.06 -5.06
CA GLU A 50 -15.18 -2.93 -6.25
C GLU A 50 -15.72 -4.31 -5.88
N ASN A 51 -15.43 -4.81 -4.67
CA ASN A 51 -16.06 -6.02 -4.14
C ASN A 51 -17.57 -5.85 -4.00
N LEU A 52 -18.05 -4.77 -3.37
CA LEU A 52 -19.48 -4.47 -3.29
C LEU A 52 -20.12 -4.41 -4.68
N LYS A 53 -19.50 -3.70 -5.64
CA LYS A 53 -19.97 -3.62 -7.03
C LYS A 53 -20.11 -5.01 -7.64
N LYS A 54 -19.12 -5.88 -7.43
CA LYS A 54 -19.10 -7.26 -7.93
C LYS A 54 -20.22 -8.08 -7.29
N ASP A 55 -20.43 -7.96 -5.99
CA ASP A 55 -21.48 -8.68 -5.27
C ASP A 55 -22.86 -8.25 -5.76
N PHE A 56 -23.10 -6.95 -5.89
CA PHE A 56 -24.34 -6.43 -6.48
C PHE A 56 -24.56 -6.88 -7.92
N LYS A 57 -23.50 -6.88 -8.76
CA LYS A 57 -23.58 -7.43 -10.12
C LYS A 57 -23.98 -8.90 -10.07
N SER A 58 -23.35 -9.70 -9.20
CA SER A 58 -23.69 -11.12 -9.07
C SER A 58 -25.14 -11.37 -8.65
N LEU A 59 -25.71 -10.51 -7.79
CA LEU A 59 -27.11 -10.58 -7.34
C LEU A 59 -28.11 -10.17 -8.43
N THR A 60 -27.69 -9.36 -9.39
CA THR A 60 -28.58 -8.81 -10.43
C THR A 60 -28.49 -9.56 -11.75
N SER A 61 -27.39 -10.26 -12.01
CA SER A 61 -27.16 -11.05 -13.24
C SER A 61 -28.04 -12.31 -13.39
N PHE A 62 -28.92 -12.63 -12.44
CA PHE A 62 -29.84 -13.78 -12.56
C PHE A 62 -30.99 -13.54 -13.57
N GLN A 63 -31.25 -12.28 -13.94
CA GLN A 63 -32.26 -11.94 -14.94
C GLN A 63 -31.62 -11.10 -16.07
N PRO A 64 -31.76 -11.51 -17.34
CA PRO A 64 -31.26 -10.72 -18.46
C PRO A 64 -31.92 -9.34 -18.46
N GLY A 65 -31.09 -8.29 -18.53
CA GLY A 65 -31.54 -6.89 -18.51
C GLY A 65 -31.57 -6.22 -17.13
N MET A 66 -31.15 -6.90 -16.06
CA MET A 66 -30.98 -6.30 -14.72
C MET A 66 -29.52 -6.03 -14.34
N GLU A 67 -28.55 -6.26 -15.24
CA GLU A 67 -27.14 -6.02 -14.94
C GLU A 67 -26.92 -4.56 -14.53
N LEU A 68 -26.31 -4.39 -13.35
CA LEU A 68 -26.00 -3.06 -12.84
C LEU A 68 -24.97 -2.37 -13.74
N SER A 69 -25.39 -1.31 -14.43
CA SER A 69 -24.48 -0.47 -15.21
C SER A 69 -23.53 0.32 -14.31
N ASP A 70 -22.43 0.81 -14.87
CA ASP A 70 -21.48 1.62 -14.11
C ASP A 70 -22.07 2.96 -13.65
N ASP A 71 -23.01 3.52 -14.39
CA ASP A 71 -23.73 4.74 -14.01
C ASP A 71 -24.71 4.50 -12.85
N GLU A 72 -25.45 3.38 -12.88
CA GLU A 72 -26.33 3.01 -11.77
C GLU A 72 -25.54 2.70 -10.49
N TRP A 73 -24.42 1.97 -10.62
CA TRP A 73 -23.49 1.76 -9.50
C TRP A 73 -23.00 3.10 -8.94
N ARG A 74 -22.59 4.03 -9.79
CA ARG A 74 -22.11 5.36 -9.38
C ARG A 74 -23.18 6.15 -8.63
N LEU A 75 -24.43 6.12 -9.09
CA LEU A 75 -25.56 6.76 -8.42
C LEU A 75 -25.83 6.13 -7.05
N MET A 76 -25.88 4.81 -6.96
CA MET A 76 -26.10 4.11 -5.70
C MET A 76 -24.97 4.39 -4.69
N ARG A 77 -23.72 4.27 -5.15
CA ARG A 77 -22.53 4.51 -4.34
C ARG A 77 -22.40 5.97 -3.89
N SER A 78 -22.96 6.93 -4.63
CA SER A 78 -22.95 8.35 -4.20
C SER A 78 -23.72 8.59 -2.90
N GLY A 79 -24.66 7.70 -2.55
CA GLY A 79 -25.37 7.70 -1.27
C GLY A 79 -24.66 6.94 -0.15
N MET A 80 -23.46 6.42 -0.40
CA MET A 80 -22.67 5.62 0.55
C MET A 80 -21.39 6.37 0.94
N ILE A 81 -21.11 6.44 2.23
CA ILE A 81 -19.83 6.93 2.75
C ILE A 81 -19.08 5.74 3.35
N ILE A 82 -18.00 5.34 2.70
CA ILE A 82 -17.11 4.26 3.13
C ILE A 82 -15.90 4.88 3.84
N THR A 83 -15.60 4.41 5.04
CA THR A 83 -14.42 4.83 5.81
C THR A 83 -13.74 3.62 6.44
N VAL A 84 -12.43 3.71 6.70
CA VAL A 84 -11.70 2.69 7.46
C VAL A 84 -11.31 3.28 8.81
N LYS A 85 -11.59 2.56 9.90
CA LYS A 85 -11.29 2.96 11.28
C LYS A 85 -10.59 1.85 12.03
N ASN A 86 -10.10 2.17 13.23
CA ASN A 86 -9.47 1.20 14.15
C ASN A 86 -8.35 0.36 13.51
N MET A 87 -7.59 0.98 12.62
CA MET A 87 -6.53 0.30 11.86
C MET A 87 -5.39 -0.12 12.80
N THR A 88 -5.00 -1.37 12.68
CA THR A 88 -3.90 -1.97 13.44
C THR A 88 -3.00 -2.73 12.49
N GLN A 89 -1.70 -2.44 12.55
CA GLN A 89 -0.70 -3.24 11.85
C GLN A 89 -0.53 -4.58 12.58
N LEU A 90 -0.73 -5.67 11.85
CA LEU A 90 -0.54 -7.03 12.35
C LEU A 90 0.89 -7.51 12.10
N SER A 91 1.42 -7.26 10.89
CA SER A 91 2.76 -7.67 10.50
C SER A 91 3.36 -6.74 9.44
N TYR A 92 4.68 -6.78 9.31
CA TYR A 92 5.45 -6.15 8.24
C TYR A 92 6.53 -7.12 7.78
N ASP A 93 6.58 -7.37 6.48
CA ASP A 93 7.60 -8.22 5.85
C ASP A 93 8.69 -7.33 5.24
N GLU A 94 9.86 -7.28 5.89
CA GLU A 94 11.01 -6.50 5.42
C GLU A 94 11.56 -6.99 4.07
N GLY A 95 11.35 -8.26 3.73
CA GLY A 95 11.81 -8.86 2.48
C GLY A 95 10.99 -8.42 1.27
N THR A 96 9.69 -8.20 1.45
CA THR A 96 8.76 -7.80 0.38
C THR A 96 8.26 -6.36 0.50
N GLY A 97 8.50 -5.69 1.63
CA GLY A 97 7.97 -4.37 1.93
C GLY A 97 6.45 -4.34 2.10
N GLN A 98 5.84 -5.49 2.42
CA GLN A 98 4.40 -5.67 2.55
C GLN A 98 3.93 -5.44 3.99
N TYR A 99 2.81 -4.75 4.15
CA TYR A 99 2.08 -4.67 5.42
C TYR A 99 0.89 -5.60 5.43
N GLU A 100 0.63 -6.20 6.59
CA GLU A 100 -0.63 -6.86 6.93
C GLU A 100 -1.31 -6.06 8.03
N CYS A 101 -2.59 -5.75 7.80
CA CYS A 101 -3.35 -4.82 8.62
C CYS A 101 -4.73 -5.40 8.92
N ALA A 102 -5.31 -4.97 10.04
CA ALA A 102 -6.72 -5.15 10.36
C ALA A 102 -7.37 -3.78 10.58
N GLY A 103 -8.66 -3.67 10.30
CA GLY A 103 -9.42 -2.45 10.58
C GLY A 103 -10.92 -2.67 10.40
N ASP A 104 -11.70 -1.65 10.72
CA ASP A 104 -13.15 -1.67 10.55
C ASP A 104 -13.54 -0.80 9.37
N VAL A 105 -14.11 -1.43 8.33
CA VAL A 105 -14.75 -0.73 7.23
C VAL A 105 -16.14 -0.32 7.68
N THR A 106 -16.37 0.99 7.79
CA THR A 106 -17.69 1.54 8.10
C THR A 106 -18.35 2.03 6.82
N ILE A 107 -19.53 1.49 6.52
CA ILE A 107 -20.38 1.92 5.41
C ILE A 107 -21.57 2.66 6.01
N ASN A 108 -21.69 3.96 5.70
CA ASN A 108 -22.86 4.75 6.06
C ASN A 108 -23.72 4.92 4.81
N GLY A 109 -24.87 4.26 4.79
CA GLY A 109 -25.86 4.37 3.73
C GLY A 109 -27.18 4.97 4.22
N VAL A 110 -28.14 5.07 3.31
CA VAL A 110 -29.50 5.56 3.62
C VAL A 110 -30.24 4.70 4.66
N SER A 111 -29.87 3.43 4.80
CA SER A 111 -30.46 2.46 5.72
C SER A 111 -29.80 2.41 7.10
N GLY A 112 -28.68 3.10 7.29
CA GLY A 112 -27.93 3.12 8.54
C GLY A 112 -26.43 2.99 8.38
N THR A 113 -25.77 2.74 9.50
CA THR A 113 -24.32 2.55 9.59
C THR A 113 -24.02 1.09 9.89
N GLU A 114 -23.15 0.49 9.10
CA GLU A 114 -22.63 -0.85 9.30
C GLU A 114 -21.10 -0.80 9.43
N ALA A 115 -20.55 -1.57 10.36
CA ALA A 115 -19.11 -1.70 10.56
C ALA A 115 -18.71 -3.16 10.38
N ILE A 116 -17.79 -3.40 9.44
CA ILE A 116 -17.35 -4.73 9.02
C ILE A 116 -15.86 -4.86 9.34
N PRO A 117 -15.46 -5.80 10.21
CA PRO A 117 -14.05 -6.03 10.48
C PRO A 117 -13.40 -6.68 9.26
N VAL A 118 -12.31 -6.11 8.77
CA VAL A 118 -11.56 -6.61 7.62
C VAL A 118 -10.09 -6.81 7.96
N THR A 119 -9.46 -7.71 7.23
CA THR A 119 -8.00 -7.76 7.10
C THR A 119 -7.61 -7.33 5.70
N TYR A 120 -6.47 -6.66 5.58
CA TYR A 120 -5.94 -6.26 4.29
C TYR A 120 -4.43 -6.33 4.24
N THR A 121 -3.91 -6.67 3.06
CA THR A 121 -2.49 -6.62 2.75
C THR A 121 -2.21 -5.48 1.78
N SER A 122 -1.08 -4.81 1.93
CA SER A 122 -0.64 -3.75 1.01
C SER A 122 0.81 -3.96 0.60
N ARG A 123 1.08 -3.86 -0.71
CA ARG A 123 2.42 -4.02 -1.29
C ARG A 123 2.61 -3.05 -2.45
N LEU A 124 3.84 -2.58 -2.64
CA LEU A 124 4.21 -1.89 -3.86
C LEU A 124 4.66 -2.90 -4.92
N LEU A 125 4.12 -2.77 -6.11
CA LEU A 125 4.59 -3.48 -7.29
C LEU A 125 5.90 -2.86 -7.79
N GLU A 126 6.63 -3.59 -8.65
CA GLU A 126 7.86 -3.06 -9.27
C GLU A 126 7.59 -1.78 -10.08
N SER A 127 6.37 -1.67 -10.65
CA SER A 127 5.87 -0.47 -11.33
C SER A 127 5.77 0.76 -10.41
N GLY A 128 5.74 0.56 -9.09
CA GLY A 128 5.44 1.59 -8.09
C GLY A 128 3.96 1.75 -7.80
N GLU A 129 3.10 0.90 -8.36
CA GLU A 129 1.68 0.87 -8.05
C GLU A 129 1.42 0.18 -6.71
N LEU A 130 0.51 0.74 -5.90
CA LEU A 130 0.09 0.17 -4.64
C LEU A 130 -1.02 -0.86 -4.89
N GLU A 131 -0.73 -2.12 -4.60
CA GLU A 131 -1.71 -3.20 -4.63
C GLU A 131 -2.23 -3.45 -3.21
N VAL A 132 -3.56 -3.47 -3.07
CA VAL A 132 -4.25 -3.80 -1.82
C VAL A 132 -5.20 -4.96 -2.05
N THR A 133 -5.13 -5.96 -1.16
CA THR A 133 -6.09 -7.06 -1.11
C THR A 133 -6.85 -7.02 0.21
N VAL A 134 -8.18 -7.03 0.15
CA VAL A 134 -9.07 -6.99 1.32
C VAL A 134 -9.75 -8.35 1.50
N SER A 135 -9.91 -8.80 2.74
CA SER A 135 -10.58 -10.04 3.14
C SER A 135 -11.54 -9.79 4.30
N GLY A 136 -12.60 -10.61 4.41
CA GLY A 136 -13.62 -10.51 5.46
C GLY A 136 -14.81 -9.61 5.10
N LEU A 137 -15.13 -9.49 3.81
CA LEU A 137 -16.29 -8.73 3.31
C LEU A 137 -17.49 -9.63 2.98
N ASP A 138 -17.47 -10.88 3.47
CA ASP A 138 -18.36 -11.98 3.09
C ASP A 138 -19.65 -12.04 3.93
#